data_AF-A0A965D4W8-F1
#
_entry.id   AF-A0A965D4W8-F1
#
_cell.length_a   1.000
_cell.length_b   1.000
_cell.length_c   1.000
_cell.angle_alpha   90.00
_cell.angle_beta   90.00
_cell.angle_gamma   90.00
#
_symmetry.space_group_name_H-M   'P 1'
#
loop_
_entity.id
_entity.type
_entity.pdbx_description
1 polymer ?
#
loop_
_entity_poly.entity_id
_entity_poly.type
_entity_poly.pdbx_seq_one_letter_code
_entity_poly.pdbx_strand_id
1 'polypeptide(L)'
;MKYVFTSMIALMTSFATLPAYAEQFNTGSAKVSIGDPHGTRDLDGFVWYPTHETRTKIKHGNKVWQGIEVAQDAAISDGTFPLLILSHGMFGHAMNQAWLAKA
;
A
#
# COMPACT_ATOMS: atom_id res chain seq x y z
N MET A 1 -13.20 45.36 24.92
CA MET A 1 -11.91 44.87 24.39
C MET A 1 -11.62 43.40 24.70
N LYS A 2 -11.86 42.88 25.93
CA LYS A 2 -11.62 41.46 26.25
C LYS A 2 -12.38 40.47 25.36
N TYR A 3 -13.66 40.71 25.08
CA TYR A 3 -14.50 39.80 24.29
C TYR A 3 -14.13 39.71 22.80
N VAL A 4 -13.60 40.80 22.23
CA VAL A 4 -13.13 40.83 20.82
C VAL A 4 -11.88 39.94 20.66
N PHE A 5 -11.01 39.94 21.67
CA PHE A 5 -9.82 39.10 21.69
C PHE A 5 -10.17 37.61 21.85
N THR A 6 -11.16 37.28 22.70
CA THR A 6 -11.62 35.90 22.87
C THR A 6 -12.33 35.35 21.63
N SER A 7 -13.13 36.16 20.93
CA SER A 7 -13.81 35.75 19.68
C SER A 7 -12.83 35.53 18.53
N MET A 8 -11.73 36.28 18.47
CA MET A 8 -10.73 36.14 17.41
C MET A 8 -9.88 34.87 17.57
N ILE A 9 -9.60 34.46 18.81
CA ILE A 9 -8.92 33.19 19.11
C ILE A 9 -9.82 32.00 18.75
N ALA A 10 -11.12 32.06 19.06
CA ALA A 10 -12.08 31.01 18.70
C ALA A 10 -12.23 30.82 17.17
N LEU A 11 -12.13 31.92 16.41
CA LEU A 11 -12.18 31.92 14.94
C LEU A 11 -10.87 31.40 14.30
N MET A 12 -9.71 31.63 14.92
CA MET A 12 -8.42 31.07 14.46
C MET A 12 -8.30 29.56 14.73
N THR A 13 -8.88 29.05 15.82
CA THR A 13 -8.89 27.60 16.11
C THR A 13 -9.79 26.79 15.17
N SER A 14 -10.75 27.42 14.49
CA SER A 14 -11.65 26.73 13.55
C SER A 14 -11.05 26.56 12.14
N PHE A 15 -9.92 27.18 11.83
CA PHE A 15 -9.26 27.10 10.51
C PHE A 15 -8.09 26.10 10.43
N ALA A 16 -7.79 25.37 11.52
CA ALA A 16 -6.62 24.49 11.58
C ALA A 16 -6.85 23.05 11.10
N THR A 17 -8.04 22.70 10.59
CA THR A 17 -8.29 21.37 10.02
C THR A 17 -8.02 21.39 8.52
N LEU A 18 -6.73 21.39 8.13
CA LEU A 18 -6.36 21.06 6.76
C LEU A 18 -6.68 19.57 6.54
N PRO A 19 -7.44 19.19 5.48
CA PRO A 19 -7.59 17.79 5.14
C PRO A 19 -6.20 17.23 4.82
N ALA A 20 -5.81 16.16 5.52
CA ALA A 20 -4.67 15.37 5.10
C ALA A 20 -5.06 14.71 3.77
N TYR A 21 -4.52 15.22 2.65
CA TYR A 21 -4.60 14.51 1.39
C TYR A 21 -3.72 13.28 1.51
N ALA A 22 -4.34 12.11 1.63
CA ALA A 22 -3.65 10.87 1.33
C ALA A 22 -3.31 10.91 -0.16
N GLU A 23 -2.01 10.82 -0.51
CA GLU A 23 -1.67 10.55 -1.90
C GLU A 23 -2.36 9.27 -2.35
N GLN A 24 -3.03 9.36 -3.50
CA GLN A 24 -3.74 8.23 -4.06
C GLN A 24 -2.77 7.44 -4.93
N PHE A 25 -2.49 6.21 -4.51
CA PHE A 25 -1.67 5.26 -5.23
C PHE A 25 -2.53 4.14 -5.78
N ASN A 26 -2.07 3.55 -6.88
CA ASN A 26 -2.53 2.23 -7.32
C ASN A 26 -1.58 1.15 -6.77
N THR A 27 -2.00 -0.10 -6.83
CA THR A 27 -1.20 -1.25 -6.40
C THR A 27 -0.28 -1.71 -7.53
N GLY A 28 1.03 -1.50 -7.38
CA GLY A 28 2.06 -2.14 -8.18
C GLY A 28 2.39 -3.54 -7.68
N SER A 29 2.96 -4.40 -8.53
CA SER A 29 3.55 -5.66 -8.06
C SER A 29 4.75 -6.12 -8.85
N ALA A 30 5.65 -6.83 -8.18
CA ALA A 30 6.79 -7.51 -8.81
C ALA A 30 7.06 -8.84 -8.10
N LYS A 31 7.75 -9.75 -8.80
CA LYS A 31 8.35 -10.93 -8.16
C LYS A 31 9.64 -10.53 -7.46
N VAL A 32 9.91 -11.16 -6.33
CA VAL A 32 11.19 -11.03 -5.62
C VAL A 32 11.75 -12.41 -5.37
N SER A 33 13.07 -12.53 -5.44
CA SER A 33 13.80 -13.71 -4.99
C SER A 33 14.86 -13.23 -4.02
N ILE A 34 14.90 -13.84 -2.84
CA ILE A 34 15.80 -13.49 -1.74
C ILE A 34 16.71 -14.70 -1.53
N GLY A 35 17.99 -14.53 -1.86
CA GLY A 35 18.98 -15.57 -1.65
C GLY A 35 19.20 -15.85 -0.16
N ASP A 36 19.28 -17.12 0.20
CA ASP A 36 19.72 -17.53 1.53
C ASP A 36 21.26 -17.47 1.61
N PRO A 37 21.84 -16.65 2.48
CA PRO A 37 23.30 -16.56 2.64
C PRO A 37 23.96 -17.89 3.02
N HIS A 38 23.22 -18.82 3.63
CA HIS A 38 23.70 -20.14 4.00
C HIS A 38 23.50 -21.19 2.89
N GLY A 39 22.84 -20.83 1.79
CA GLY A 39 22.65 -21.69 0.62
C GLY A 39 21.71 -22.87 0.84
N THR A 40 20.89 -22.84 1.89
CA THR A 40 19.99 -23.96 2.21
C THR A 40 18.68 -23.86 1.45
N ARG A 41 18.10 -22.65 1.33
CA ARG A 41 16.86 -22.43 0.59
C ARG A 41 16.58 -20.95 0.32
N ASP A 42 16.64 -20.56 -0.95
CA ASP A 42 16.19 -19.25 -1.40
C ASP A 42 14.68 -19.07 -1.20
N LEU A 43 14.26 -17.82 -1.03
CA LEU A 43 12.86 -17.44 -0.86
C LEU A 43 12.35 -16.68 -2.08
N ASP A 44 11.45 -17.33 -2.82
CA ASP A 44 10.67 -16.66 -3.85
C ASP A 44 9.38 -16.06 -3.28
N GLY A 45 9.03 -14.87 -3.73
CA GLY A 45 7.85 -14.16 -3.26
C GLY A 45 7.36 -13.11 -4.24
N PHE A 46 6.46 -12.27 -3.72
CA PHE A 46 5.90 -11.12 -4.41
C PHE A 46 5.99 -9.91 -3.49
N VAL A 47 6.19 -8.74 -4.08
CA VAL A 47 6.07 -7.45 -3.40
C VAL A 47 4.91 -6.68 -4.04
N TRP A 48 4.05 -6.11 -3.21
CA TRP A 48 3.10 -5.07 -3.61
C TRP A 48 3.62 -3.73 -3.13
N TYR A 49 3.47 -2.69 -3.94
CA TYR A 49 4.00 -1.37 -3.64
C TYR A 49 3.16 -0.25 -4.24
N PRO A 50 3.24 0.98 -3.71
CA PRO A 50 2.58 2.14 -4.29
C PRO A 50 3.12 2.47 -5.69
N THR A 51 2.23 2.71 -6.65
CA THR A 51 2.58 3.21 -7.99
C THR A 51 1.56 4.23 -8.47
N HIS A 52 1.97 5.14 -9.35
CA HIS A 52 1.04 6.02 -10.09
C HIS A 52 0.59 5.46 -11.43
N GLU A 53 1.07 4.27 -11.84
CA GLU A 53 0.62 3.61 -13.08
C GLU A 53 -0.88 3.30 -12.99
N THR A 54 -1.63 3.69 -14.03
CA THR A 54 -3.09 3.55 -14.08
C THR A 54 -3.53 2.32 -14.88
N ARG A 55 -2.63 1.74 -15.69
CA ARG A 55 -2.91 0.53 -16.47
C ARG A 55 -2.80 -0.71 -15.59
N THR A 56 -3.90 -1.01 -14.90
CA THR A 56 -4.02 -2.18 -14.03
C THR A 56 -4.69 -3.36 -14.74
N LYS A 57 -4.50 -4.56 -14.19
CA LYS A 57 -5.28 -5.76 -14.53
C LYS A 57 -5.66 -6.49 -13.25
N ILE A 58 -6.79 -7.19 -13.26
CA ILE A 58 -7.15 -8.07 -12.14
C ILE A 58 -6.12 -9.21 -12.06
N LYS A 59 -5.45 -9.32 -10.92
CA LYS A 59 -4.46 -10.36 -10.60
C LYS A 59 -4.86 -11.08 -9.33
N HIS A 60 -4.26 -12.25 -9.14
CA HIS A 60 -4.41 -13.07 -7.92
C HIS A 60 -5.85 -13.52 -7.60
N GLY A 61 -6.77 -13.44 -8.58
CA GLY A 61 -8.12 -13.97 -8.47
C GLY A 61 -8.27 -15.33 -9.16
N ASN A 62 -9.27 -16.09 -8.74
CA ASN A 62 -9.73 -17.31 -9.41
C ASN A 62 -11.22 -17.56 -9.08
N LYS A 63 -11.74 -18.78 -9.26
CA LYS A 63 -13.14 -19.11 -8.94
C LYS A 63 -13.48 -19.04 -7.44
N VAL A 64 -12.48 -18.99 -6.57
CA VAL A 64 -12.59 -19.00 -5.10
C VAL A 64 -12.17 -17.65 -4.51
N TRP A 65 -11.16 -16.99 -5.08
CA TRP A 65 -10.56 -15.76 -4.56
C TRP A 65 -10.89 -14.55 -5.44
N GLN A 66 -11.28 -13.45 -4.80
CA GLN A 66 -11.43 -12.15 -5.45
C GLN A 66 -10.04 -11.59 -5.78
N GLY A 67 -9.80 -11.33 -7.07
CA GLY A 67 -8.57 -10.66 -7.50
C GLY A 67 -8.59 -9.17 -7.18
N ILE A 68 -7.41 -8.56 -7.22
CA ILE A 68 -7.21 -7.12 -7.05
C ILE A 68 -6.66 -6.50 -8.34
N GLU A 69 -6.93 -5.22 -8.56
CA GLU A 69 -6.33 -4.47 -9.66
C GLU A 69 -4.85 -4.21 -9.36
N VAL A 70 -3.98 -4.61 -10.28
CA VAL A 70 -2.54 -4.52 -10.11
C VAL A 70 -1.86 -4.07 -11.39
N ALA A 71 -0.94 -3.12 -11.26
CA ALA A 71 0.01 -2.73 -12.30
C ALA A 71 1.30 -3.55 -12.14
N GLN A 72 1.42 -4.63 -12.90
CA GLN A 72 2.56 -5.54 -12.81
C GLN A 72 3.84 -4.89 -13.37
N ASP A 73 4.94 -5.01 -12.64
CA ASP A 73 6.28 -4.52 -12.96
C ASP A 73 6.31 -3.00 -13.25
N ALA A 74 5.38 -2.25 -12.66
CA ALA A 74 5.29 -0.79 -12.79
C ALA A 74 6.38 -0.08 -11.98
N ALA A 75 6.67 1.18 -12.33
CA ALA A 75 7.57 2.01 -11.53
C ALA A 75 7.01 2.23 -10.12
N ILE A 76 7.86 2.07 -9.10
CA ILE A 76 7.53 2.35 -7.70
C ILE A 76 7.41 3.87 -7.54
N SER A 77 6.40 4.35 -6.80
CA SER A 77 6.28 5.77 -6.46
C SER A 77 7.43 6.24 -5.56
N ASP A 78 7.83 7.51 -5.71
CA ASP A 78 8.85 8.11 -4.86
C ASP A 78 8.36 8.25 -3.42
N GLY A 79 9.28 8.15 -2.45
CA GLY A 79 8.99 8.34 -1.03
C GLY A 79 9.51 7.22 -0.13
N THR A 80 9.21 7.31 1.17
CA THR A 80 9.52 6.27 2.15
C THR A 80 8.21 5.66 2.64
N PHE A 81 8.05 4.36 2.45
CA PHE A 81 6.85 3.61 2.84
C PHE A 81 7.18 2.61 3.94
N PRO A 82 6.25 2.36 4.88
CA PRO A 82 6.39 1.27 5.83
C PRO A 82 6.42 -0.08 5.08
N LEU A 83 7.32 -0.97 5.49
CA LEU A 83 7.42 -2.32 4.94
C LEU A 83 6.63 -3.30 5.81
N LEU A 84 5.68 -3.99 5.20
CA LEU A 84 4.96 -5.11 5.83
C LEU A 84 5.45 -6.42 5.23
N ILE A 85 5.92 -7.33 6.08
CA ILE A 85 6.31 -8.68 5.68
C ILE A 85 5.17 -9.64 6.01
N LEU A 86 4.67 -10.34 4.99
CA LEU A 86 3.57 -11.28 5.13
C LEU A 86 4.08 -12.70 4.91
N SER A 87 3.90 -13.55 5.91
CA SER A 87 4.06 -15.00 5.78
C SER A 87 2.69 -15.62 5.60
N HIS A 88 2.56 -16.52 4.64
CA HIS A 88 1.34 -17.30 4.46
C HIS A 88 1.35 -18.54 5.39
N GLY A 89 0.16 -19.10 5.63
CA GLY A 89 0.02 -20.38 6.32
C GLY A 89 0.41 -21.57 5.44
N MET A 90 0.28 -22.79 5.96
CA MET A 90 0.48 -24.01 5.19
C MET A 90 -0.50 -24.06 3.99
N PHE A 91 0.00 -24.37 2.79
CA PHE A 91 -0.73 -24.29 1.51
C PHE A 91 -1.17 -22.88 1.07
N GLY A 92 -0.70 -21.86 1.79
CA GLY A 92 -0.88 -20.46 1.45
C GLY A 92 0.00 -20.00 0.28
N HIS A 93 -0.31 -18.83 -0.29
CA HIS A 93 0.45 -18.17 -1.36
C HIS A 93 -0.14 -16.77 -1.62
N ALA A 94 0.51 -15.92 -2.41
CA ALA A 94 0.09 -14.52 -2.59
C ALA A 94 -1.42 -14.30 -2.90
N MET A 95 -2.12 -15.25 -3.54
CA MET A 95 -3.56 -15.10 -3.84
C MET A 95 -4.45 -15.03 -2.61
N ASN A 96 -4.17 -15.79 -1.55
CA ASN A 96 -4.99 -15.76 -0.33
C ASN A 96 -4.76 -14.50 0.53
N GLN A 97 -3.77 -13.68 0.19
CA GLN A 97 -3.41 -12.48 0.94
C GLN A 97 -3.48 -11.19 0.11
N ALA A 98 -3.69 -11.29 -1.22
CA ALA A 98 -3.62 -10.16 -2.13
C ALA A 98 -4.61 -9.03 -1.80
N TRP A 99 -5.76 -9.35 -1.18
CA TRP A 99 -6.75 -8.34 -0.78
C TRP A 99 -6.20 -7.31 0.21
N LEU A 100 -5.16 -7.65 0.99
CA LEU A 100 -4.49 -6.72 1.90
C LEU A 100 -3.72 -5.61 1.18
N ALA A 101 -3.39 -5.82 -0.09
CA ALA A 101 -2.63 -4.88 -0.91
C ALA A 101 -3.52 -3.99 -1.78
N LYS A 102 -4.86 -4.13 -1.69
CA LYS A 102 -5.79 -3.33 -2.47
C LYS A 102 -5.75 -1.87 -2.01
N ALA A 103 -5.39 -0.96 -2.92
CA ALA A 103 -5.50 0.49 -2.75
C ALA A 103 -6.86 1.02 -3.22
#